data_AF-A0A8X7X7E7-F1
#
_entry.id   AF-A0A8X7X7E7-F1
#
_cell.length_a   1.000
_cell.length_b   1.000
_cell.length_c   1.000
_cell.angle_alpha   90.00
_cell.angle_beta   90.00
_cell.angle_gamma   90.00
#
_symmetry.space_group_name_H-M   'P 1'
#
loop_
_entity.id
_entity.type
_entity.pdbx_description
1 polymer ?
#
loop_
_entity_poly.entity_id
_entity_poly.type
_entity_poly.pdbx_seq_one_letter_code
_entity_poly.pdbx_strand_id
1 'polypeptide(L)' 'MPEKSVVFVRYGPYESCGTVEHRTSRLEGLQAMLTADGHHCVLEKLQEWNKVELIVNGEIVFQCNITHLDFGKIF' A
#
# COMPACT_ATOMS: atom_id res chain seq x y z
N MET A 1 -0.34 -15.76 0.30
CA MET A 1 0.95 -15.27 0.84
C MET A 1 1.40 -16.22 1.95
N PRO A 2 2.70 -16.30 2.30
CA PRO A 2 3.16 -17.07 3.45
C PRO A 2 2.55 -16.49 4.74
N GLU A 3 2.06 -17.32 5.65
CA GLU A 3 1.44 -16.85 6.90
C GLU A 3 2.40 -15.94 7.71
N LYS A 4 1.88 -14.84 8.25
CA LYS A 4 2.61 -13.92 9.16
C LYS A 4 3.90 -13.31 8.61
N SER A 5 3.97 -13.13 7.28
CA SER A 5 5.11 -12.46 6.64
C SER A 5 5.13 -10.94 6.88
N VAL A 6 6.33 -10.36 6.82
CA VAL A 6 6.49 -8.91 6.62
C VAL A 6 6.16 -8.58 5.17
N VAL A 7 5.28 -7.62 4.96
CA VAL A 7 4.85 -7.11 3.65
C VAL A 7 5.34 -5.67 3.52
N PHE A 8 6.24 -5.41 2.59
CA PHE A 8 6.65 -4.05 2.27
C PHE A 8 5.65 -3.47 1.26
N VAL A 9 5.03 -2.36 1.63
CA VAL A 9 4.10 -1.60 0.78
C VAL A 9 4.85 -0.38 0.27
N ARG A 10 5.41 -0.49 -0.92
CA ARG A 10 6.09 0.62 -1.59
C ARG A 10 5.06 1.45 -2.33
N TYR A 11 5.04 2.78 -2.12
CA TYR A 11 3.99 3.65 -2.68
C TYR A 11 4.52 4.98 -3.18
N GLY A 12 4.01 5.38 -4.34
CA GLY A 12 4.27 6.66 -4.99
C GLY A 12 3.44 7.80 -4.43
N PRO A 13 3.83 9.06 -4.71
CA PRO A 13 2.95 10.18 -4.46
C PRO A 13 1.77 10.14 -5.43
N TYR A 14 0.63 10.70 -5.02
CA TYR A 14 -0.53 10.85 -5.90
C TYR A 14 -1.19 12.21 -5.73
N GLU A 15 -1.92 12.62 -6.76
CA GLU A 15 -2.67 13.86 -6.74
C GLU A 15 -3.88 13.75 -5.83
N SER A 16 -4.03 14.71 -4.94
CA SER A 16 -5.20 14.89 -4.09
C SER A 16 -5.35 16.37 -3.73
N CYS A 17 -6.52 16.93 -4.01
CA CYS A 17 -6.81 18.35 -3.76
C CYS A 17 -5.82 19.31 -4.45
N GLY A 18 -5.39 19.00 -5.68
CA GLY A 18 -4.49 19.82 -6.49
C GLY A 18 -3.01 19.72 -6.11
N THR A 19 -2.64 18.86 -5.16
CA THR A 19 -1.24 18.68 -4.72
C THR A 19 -0.81 17.22 -4.88
N VAL A 20 0.44 16.99 -5.26
CA VAL A 20 1.01 15.65 -5.44
C VAL A 20 2.01 15.36 -4.33
N GLU A 21 1.64 14.45 -3.42
CA GLU A 21 2.41 14.14 -2.22
C GLU A 21 2.30 12.64 -1.87
N HIS A 22 3.26 12.15 -1.09
CA HIS A 22 3.17 10.83 -0.47
C HIS A 22 2.13 10.86 0.65
N ARG A 23 0.98 10.24 0.40
CA ARG A 23 -0.12 10.12 1.36
C ARG A 23 -0.45 8.65 1.57
N THR A 24 -0.86 8.31 2.78
CA THR A 24 -1.15 6.92 3.17
C THR A 24 -2.64 6.61 3.27
N SER A 25 -3.52 7.61 3.12
CA SER A 25 -4.97 7.44 3.33
C SER A 25 -5.60 6.36 2.45
N ARG A 26 -5.18 6.23 1.18
CA ARG A 26 -5.63 5.17 0.28
C ARG A 26 -5.03 3.79 0.58
N LEU A 27 -3.98 3.73 1.41
CA LEU A 27 -3.36 2.47 1.84
C LEU A 27 -3.98 1.93 3.13
N GLU A 28 -4.85 2.68 3.82
CA GLU A 28 -5.42 2.27 5.12
C GLU A 28 -6.23 0.98 5.01
N GLY A 29 -7.08 0.86 3.98
CA GLY A 29 -7.87 -0.36 3.75
C GLY A 29 -7.00 -1.58 3.45
N LEU A 30 -5.95 -1.38 2.64
CA LEU A 30 -4.98 -2.43 2.33
C LEU A 30 -4.19 -2.87 3.56
N GLN A 31 -3.71 -1.92 4.37
CA GLN A 31 -2.99 -2.20 5.62
C GLN A 31 -3.88 -2.93 6.62
N ALA A 32 -5.15 -2.51 6.76
CA ALA A 32 -6.11 -3.16 7.64
C ALA A 32 -6.36 -4.61 7.22
N MET A 33 -6.58 -4.87 5.92
CA MET A 33 -6.75 -6.22 5.37
C MET A 33 -5.53 -7.11 5.66
N LEU A 34 -4.33 -6.61 5.36
CA LEU A 34 -3.08 -7.36 5.58
C LEU A 34 -2.86 -7.64 7.08
N THR A 35 -3.12 -6.67 7.94
CA THR A 35 -2.98 -6.82 9.39
C THR A 35 -4.01 -7.80 9.97
N ALA A 36 -5.25 -7.77 9.48
CA ALA A 36 -6.30 -8.69 9.87
C ALA A 36 -5.96 -10.15 9.50
N ASP A 37 -5.23 -10.35 8.41
CA ASP A 37 -4.69 -11.65 7.98
C ASP A 37 -3.40 -12.05 8.73
N GLY A 38 -2.96 -11.22 9.68
CA GLY A 38 -1.80 -11.48 10.55
C GLY A 38 -0.44 -11.07 9.95
N HIS A 39 -0.43 -10.31 8.85
CA HIS A 39 0.80 -9.78 8.27
C HIS A 39 1.24 -8.46 8.90
N HIS A 40 2.55 -8.21 8.89
CA HIS A 40 3.10 -6.92 9.33
C HIS A 40 3.39 -6.03 8.11
N CYS A 41 2.78 -4.86 8.05
CA CYS A 41 2.97 -3.91 6.95
C CYS A 41 4.10 -2.91 7.25
N VAL A 42 5.03 -2.74 6.30
CA VAL A 42 6.07 -1.71 6.35
C VAL A 42 5.90 -0.79 5.15
N LEU A 43 5.72 0.52 5.38
CA LEU A 43 5.50 1.49 4.31
C LEU A 43 6.81 2.09 3.81
N GLU A 44 6.99 2.13 2.50
CA GLU A 44 8.18 2.70 1.84
C GLU A 44 7.78 3.65 0.71
N LYS A 45 8.45 4.80 0.60
CA LYS A 45 8.13 5.79 -0.44
C LYS A 45 8.83 5.47 -1.76
N LEU A 46 8.11 5.60 -2.87
CA LEU A 46 8.61 5.54 -4.25
C LEU A 46 8.59 6.93 -4.89
N GLN A 47 9.44 7.17 -5.88
CA GLN A 47 9.38 8.40 -6.68
C GLN A 47 8.35 8.32 -7.80
N GLU A 48 8.09 7.12 -8.33
CA GLU A 48 7.09 6.90 -9.38
C GLU A 48 5.69 7.23 -8.89
N TRP A 49 4.99 8.10 -9.61
CA TRP A 49 3.66 8.55 -9.22
C TRP A 49 2.63 7.42 -9.31
N ASN A 50 1.66 7.49 -8.41
CA ASN A 50 0.49 6.62 -8.36
C ASN A 50 0.79 5.12 -8.25
N LYS A 51 2.04 4.70 -8.06
CA LYS A 51 2.42 3.28 -8.06
C LYS A 51 2.33 2.69 -6.66
N VAL A 52 1.79 1.48 -6.53
CA VAL A 52 1.89 0.67 -5.31
C VAL A 52 2.46 -0.69 -5.67
N GLU A 53 3.44 -1.16 -4.89
CA GLU A 53 3.99 -2.51 -4.97
C GLU A 53 3.90 -3.18 -3.59
N LEU A 54 3.44 -4.42 -3.55
CA LEU A 54 3.56 -5.28 -2.38
C LEU A 54 4.73 -6.22 -2.59
N ILE A 55 5.70 -6.16 -1.67
CA ILE A 55 6.87 -7.04 -1.68
C ILE A 55 6.81 -7.98 -0.49
N VAL A 56 6.91 -9.28 -0.78
CA VAL A 56 6.98 -10.35 0.21
C VAL A 56 8.18 -11.22 -0.14
N ASN A 57 9.04 -11.49 0.85
CA ASN A 57 10.27 -12.26 0.65
C ASN A 57 11.17 -11.74 -0.50
N GLY A 58 11.18 -10.42 -0.72
CA GLY A 58 11.98 -9.78 -1.77
C GLY A 58 11.36 -9.80 -3.17
N GLU A 59 10.18 -10.39 -3.35
CA GLU A 59 9.48 -10.45 -4.63
C GLU A 59 8.25 -9.55 -4.66
N ILE A 60 8.02 -8.87 -5.79
CA ILE A 60 6.78 -8.12 -6.03
C ILE A 60 5.66 -9.11 -6.33
N VAL A 61 4.72 -9.23 -5.40
CA VAL A 61 3.59 -10.18 -5.51
C VAL A 61 2.30 -9.50 -5.97
N PHE A 62 2.24 -8.18 -5.90
CA PHE A 62 1.11 -7.39 -6.39
C PHE A 62 1.56 -5.97 -6.75
N GLN A 63 0.95 -5.41 -7.78
CA GLN A 63 1.17 -4.03 -8.20
C GLN A 63 -0.15 -3.41 -8.67
N CYS A 64 -0.41 -2.17 -8.29
CA CYS A 64 -1.55 -1.42 -8.79
C CYS A 64 -1.30 0.09 -8.80
N ASN A 65 -2.29 0.82 -9.32
CA ASN A 65 -2.35 2.27 -9.16
C ASN A 65 -2.99 2.61 -7.80
N ILE A 66 -2.36 3.49 -7.00
CA ILE A 66 -2.85 3.87 -5.67
C ILE A 66 -4.25 4.48 -5.70
N THR A 67 -4.65 5.13 -6.81
CA THR A 67 -5.99 5.71 -6.98
C THR A 67 -7.08 4.65 -7.18
N HIS A 68 -6.71 3.41 -7.50
CA HIS A 68 -7.62 2.28 -7.56
C HIS A 68 -7.87 1.65 -6.18
N LEU A 69 -7.08 2.02 -5.17
CA LEU A 69 -7.32 1.59 -3.80
C LEU A 69 -8.41 2.48 -3.17
N ASP A 70 -9.40 1.81 -2.60
CA ASP A 70 -10.44 2.47 -1.82
C ASP A 70 -9.88 2.91 -0.46
N PHE A 71 -10.33 4.09 0.00
CA PHE A 71 -10.15 4.50 1.39
C PHE A 71 -10.86 3.46 2.26
N GLY A 72 -10.13 2.80 3.15
CA GLY A 72 -10.63 1.66 3.91
C GLY A 72 -12.01 1.94 4.53
N LYS A 73 -12.95 1.00 4.39
CA LYS A 73 -14.22 1.10 5.11
C LYS A 73 -13.96 0.77 6.57
N ILE A 74 -14.00 1.80 7.43
CA ILE A 74 -14.14 1.61 8.88
C ILE A 74 -15.55 1.06 9.07
N PHE A 75 -15.68 -0.23 9.39
CA PHE A 75 -16.91 -0.83 9.91
C PHE A 75 -16.80 -0.94 11.42
#